data_AF-A0A524PM32-F1
#
_entry.id   AF-A0A524PM32-F1
#
_cell.length_a   1.000
_cell.length_b   1.000
_cell.length_c   1.000
_cell.angle_alpha   90.00
_cell.angle_beta   90.00
_cell.angle_gamma   90.00
#
_symmetry.space_group_name_H-M   'P 1'
#
loop_
_entity.id
_entity.type
_entity.pdbx_description
1 polymer ?
#
loop_
_entity_poly.entity_id
_entity_poly.type
_entity_poly.pdbx_seq_one_letter_code
_entity_poly.pdbx_strand_id
1 'polypeptide(L)'
;MSLRLRILVGVLVFGLASCDKPIPSTPTPSLRQNWIDAPLYDSTIPMGIYTIVYHGASASGIDWFEVRIDGSVLDETKPKSSGSGGSQYGTLFMGESDWLPWAPGTYWITVSSRSDGEVFSAPVYSKVTVLGEAELLAITPPAILSPTATIGLPVFEPPPTPTPFPTPTPTPGECVFTALANLFCRTGPGSSLYPAVDSLVPGQSSPVLGLSPDGFFAQIEGVNNLLACYVPLGERYGTLSGACDGLPTLIPPPPPPSETPQIEGCTQRQSGGDIICVHPCPDGAAPGEACIMP
;
A
#
# COMPACT_ATOMS: atom_id res chain seq x y z
N MET A 1 -66.06 20.14 55.55
CA MET A 1 -64.66 19.65 55.50
C MET A 1 -64.13 19.86 54.09
N SER A 2 -62.93 20.41 53.99
CA SER A 2 -62.35 21.22 52.92
C SER A 2 -62.19 20.58 51.53
N LEU A 3 -62.65 21.30 50.50
CA LEU A 3 -62.44 21.10 49.04
C LEU A 3 -61.02 21.49 48.57
N ARG A 4 -59.98 21.23 49.38
CA ARG A 4 -58.58 21.57 49.04
C ARG A 4 -57.63 20.38 48.94
N LEU A 5 -58.13 19.14 49.06
CA LEU A 5 -57.28 17.94 49.04
C LEU A 5 -57.58 16.97 47.88
N ARG A 6 -58.00 17.49 46.72
CA ARG A 6 -58.12 16.69 45.48
C ARG A 6 -57.37 17.29 44.29
N ILE A 7 -56.61 18.37 44.50
CA ILE A 7 -55.81 19.03 43.44
C ILE A 7 -54.33 18.66 43.53
N LEU A 8 -53.92 17.82 44.50
CA LEU A 8 -52.51 17.40 44.65
C LEU A 8 -52.18 15.98 44.16
N VAL A 9 -53.11 15.29 43.49
CA VAL A 9 -52.86 13.97 42.86
C VAL A 9 -53.09 14.01 41.34
N GLY A 10 -53.45 15.17 40.78
CA GLY A 10 -53.76 15.34 39.35
C GLY A 10 -52.69 16.05 38.52
N VAL A 11 -51.45 16.21 39.02
CA VAL A 11 -50.37 16.93 38.32
C VAL A 11 -49.07 16.09 38.19
N LEU A 12 -49.10 14.80 38.55
CA LEU A 12 -47.91 13.92 38.47
C LEU A 12 -48.04 12.79 37.44
N VAL A 13 -48.84 12.96 36.38
CA VAL A 13 -49.00 11.95 35.32
C VAL A 13 -49.07 12.59 33.92
N PHE A 14 -48.22 13.58 33.63
CA PHE A 14 -48.07 14.14 32.28
C PHE A 14 -46.60 14.44 31.91
N GLY A 15 -45.67 13.67 32.46
CA GLY A 15 -44.25 14.03 32.42
C GLY A 15 -43.26 13.09 31.72
N LEU A 16 -43.66 11.95 31.16
CA LEU A 16 -42.69 10.98 30.59
C LEU A 16 -43.19 10.24 29.34
N ALA A 17 -43.87 10.94 28.43
CA ALA A 17 -43.87 10.53 27.01
C ALA A 17 -42.64 11.19 26.36
N SER A 18 -41.44 10.77 26.75
CA SER A 18 -40.26 11.00 25.93
C SER A 18 -40.50 10.22 24.65
N CYS A 19 -40.80 10.92 23.57
CA CYS A 19 -40.76 10.31 22.25
C CYS A 19 -39.38 9.67 22.11
N ASP A 20 -39.32 8.36 21.94
CA ASP A 20 -38.19 7.65 21.32
C ASP A 20 -38.08 8.14 19.87
N LYS A 21 -37.75 9.41 19.71
CA LYS A 21 -37.30 9.95 18.45
C LYS A 21 -35.90 9.39 18.35
N PRO A 22 -35.64 8.39 17.47
CA PRO A 22 -34.30 7.87 17.32
C PRO A 22 -33.40 9.09 17.12
N ILE A 23 -32.41 9.23 18.00
CA ILE A 23 -31.37 10.24 17.82
C ILE A 23 -30.92 10.00 16.38
N PRO A 24 -31.07 10.96 15.46
CA PRO A 24 -30.54 10.80 14.12
C PRO A 24 -29.08 10.49 14.37
N SER A 25 -28.66 9.25 14.06
CA SER A 25 -27.26 8.89 14.08
C SER A 25 -26.61 9.96 13.22
N THR A 26 -25.89 10.86 13.88
CA THR A 26 -25.12 11.86 13.15
C THR A 26 -24.21 10.99 12.33
N PRO A 27 -24.36 10.96 10.98
CA PRO A 27 -23.57 10.06 10.16
C PRO A 27 -22.13 10.34 10.54
N THR A 28 -21.46 9.35 11.13
CA THR A 28 -20.04 9.45 11.42
C THR A 28 -19.43 9.87 10.09
N PRO A 29 -18.84 11.08 9.98
CA PRO A 29 -18.42 11.61 8.71
C PRO A 29 -17.53 10.53 8.07
N SER A 30 -17.93 10.05 6.89
CA SER A 30 -17.20 9.00 6.20
C SER A 30 -15.77 9.50 6.04
N LEU A 31 -14.84 8.93 6.80
CA LEU A 31 -13.45 9.33 6.76
C LEU A 31 -12.89 8.85 5.41
N ARG A 32 -12.99 9.72 4.40
CA ARG A 32 -12.23 9.57 3.18
C ARG A 32 -10.78 9.87 3.49
N GLN A 33 -9.94 8.86 3.38
CA GLN A 33 -8.51 8.99 3.58
C GLN A 33 -7.79 8.62 2.28
N ASN A 34 -6.73 9.36 1.98
CA ASN A 34 -5.85 9.05 0.86
C ASN A 34 -4.42 8.86 1.37
N TRP A 35 -3.58 8.20 0.59
CA TRP A 35 -2.12 8.20 0.76
C TRP A 35 -1.43 7.89 -0.56
N ILE A 36 -0.14 8.22 -0.63
CA ILE A 36 0.73 7.98 -1.78
C ILE A 36 1.75 6.93 -1.37
N ASP A 37 1.78 5.79 -2.05
CA ASP A 37 2.74 4.71 -1.80
C ASP A 37 4.01 4.89 -2.61
N ALA A 38 3.92 5.48 -3.80
CA ALA A 38 5.08 5.78 -4.62
C ALA A 38 4.85 7.05 -5.46
N PRO A 39 5.90 7.88 -5.65
CA PRO A 39 7.16 7.87 -4.90
C PRO A 39 6.98 8.31 -3.43
N LEU A 40 7.87 7.82 -2.55
CA LEU A 40 7.83 8.11 -1.11
C LEU A 40 8.20 9.58 -0.82
N TYR A 41 7.69 10.10 0.31
CA TYR A 41 7.99 11.45 0.77
C TYR A 41 9.50 11.63 1.03
N ASP A 42 10.05 12.73 0.55
CA ASP A 42 11.48 13.09 0.54
C ASP A 42 12.40 12.15 -0.26
N SER A 43 11.83 11.30 -1.13
CA SER A 43 12.64 10.48 -2.04
C SER A 43 13.40 11.32 -3.06
N THR A 44 14.55 10.81 -3.47
CA THR A 44 15.35 11.35 -4.58
C THR A 44 15.35 10.33 -5.72
N ILE A 45 14.92 10.73 -6.91
CA ILE A 45 14.77 9.88 -8.08
C ILE A 45 15.50 10.48 -9.29
N PRO A 46 16.02 9.67 -10.23
CA PRO A 46 16.64 10.20 -11.44
C PRO A 46 15.61 10.88 -12.37
N MET A 47 16.03 11.48 -13.47
CA MET A 47 15.11 11.89 -14.52
C MET A 47 14.54 10.65 -15.23
N GLY A 48 13.21 10.55 -15.41
CA GLY A 48 12.57 9.38 -16.03
C GLY A 48 11.04 9.39 -15.94
N ILE A 49 10.40 8.41 -16.59
CA ILE A 49 8.96 8.18 -16.40
C ILE A 49 8.76 7.41 -15.10
N TYR A 50 7.86 7.90 -14.25
CA TYR A 50 7.49 7.30 -12.98
C TYR A 50 6.02 6.99 -12.93
N THR A 51 5.66 5.92 -12.24
CA THR A 51 4.26 5.66 -11.91
C THR A 51 4.01 6.12 -10.48
N ILE A 52 3.09 7.06 -10.33
CA ILE A 52 2.60 7.49 -9.02
C ILE A 52 1.55 6.47 -8.60
N VAL A 53 1.77 5.81 -7.47
CA VAL A 53 0.87 4.80 -6.90
C VAL A 53 0.24 5.39 -5.65
N TYR A 54 -1.09 5.33 -5.58
CA TYR A 54 -1.84 5.90 -4.49
C TYR A 54 -3.08 5.09 -4.18
N HIS A 55 -3.56 5.26 -2.96
CA HIS A 55 -4.80 4.67 -2.51
C HIS A 55 -5.70 5.72 -1.90
N GLY A 56 -6.99 5.40 -1.90
CA GLY A 56 -7.99 6.06 -1.10
C GLY A 56 -8.89 5.03 -0.45
N ALA A 57 -9.38 5.31 0.73
CA ALA A 57 -10.35 4.48 1.40
C ALA A 57 -11.61 5.27 1.72
N SER A 58 -12.76 4.65 1.51
CA SER A 58 -14.07 5.26 1.72
C SER A 58 -15.14 4.20 1.93
N ALA A 59 -15.98 4.41 2.95
CA ALA A 59 -17.18 3.59 3.16
C ALA A 59 -18.27 3.86 2.08
N SER A 60 -18.30 5.06 1.49
CA SER A 60 -19.24 5.43 0.42
C SER A 60 -18.71 5.18 -0.99
N GLY A 61 -17.51 4.62 -1.12
CA GLY A 61 -16.83 4.43 -2.39
C GLY A 61 -15.98 5.62 -2.84
N ILE A 62 -15.21 5.44 -3.90
CA ILE A 62 -14.44 6.49 -4.59
C ILE A 62 -14.68 6.31 -6.08
N ASP A 63 -15.09 7.37 -6.78
CA ASP A 63 -15.32 7.33 -8.23
C ASP A 63 -14.14 7.91 -9.01
N TRP A 64 -13.42 8.85 -8.42
CA TRP A 64 -12.31 9.54 -9.06
C TRP A 64 -11.20 9.89 -8.07
N PHE A 65 -9.97 9.76 -8.54
CA PHE A 65 -8.78 10.38 -8.00
C PHE A 65 -8.36 11.55 -8.87
N GLU A 66 -7.84 12.59 -8.24
CA GLU A 66 -7.14 13.69 -8.91
C GLU A 66 -5.70 13.73 -8.42
N VAL A 67 -4.76 13.71 -9.37
CA VAL A 67 -3.32 13.79 -9.11
C VAL A 67 -2.83 15.13 -9.65
N ARG A 68 -2.10 15.88 -8.83
CA ARG A 68 -1.46 17.15 -9.22
C ARG A 68 0.03 17.13 -8.97
N ILE A 69 0.77 17.85 -9.80
CA ILE A 69 2.20 18.13 -9.66
C ILE A 69 2.36 19.64 -9.55
N ASP A 70 2.90 20.12 -8.43
CA ASP A 70 3.06 21.55 -8.12
C ASP A 70 1.76 22.35 -8.32
N GLY A 71 0.64 21.76 -7.91
CA GLY A 71 -0.71 22.33 -8.01
C GLY A 71 -1.38 22.21 -9.39
N SER A 72 -0.64 21.83 -10.43
CA SER A 72 -1.19 21.60 -11.77
C SER A 72 -1.75 20.17 -11.88
N VAL A 73 -2.96 20.02 -12.41
CA VAL A 73 -3.56 18.69 -12.62
C VAL A 73 -2.72 17.91 -13.62
N LEU A 74 -2.22 16.77 -13.17
CA LEU A 74 -1.54 15.78 -14.02
C LEU A 74 -2.58 14.83 -14.61
N ASP A 75 -3.46 14.29 -13.77
CA ASP A 75 -4.41 13.23 -14.15
C ASP A 75 -5.68 13.26 -13.29
N GLU A 76 -6.80 12.83 -13.89
CA GLU A 76 -8.05 12.51 -13.22
C GLU A 76 -8.48 11.11 -13.66
N THR A 77 -8.45 10.14 -12.75
CA THR A 77 -8.66 8.74 -13.10
C THR A 77 -9.61 8.02 -12.15
N LYS A 78 -10.29 7.00 -12.67
CA LYS A 78 -11.11 6.11 -11.85
C LYS A 78 -10.20 5.13 -11.10
N PRO A 79 -10.63 4.58 -9.96
CA PRO A 79 -9.90 3.48 -9.33
C PRO A 79 -9.63 2.33 -10.32
N LYS A 80 -8.38 1.87 -10.37
CA LYS A 80 -7.98 0.70 -11.17
C LYS A 80 -8.40 -0.61 -10.51
N SER A 81 -8.41 -0.64 -9.18
CA SER A 81 -8.89 -1.79 -8.42
C SER A 81 -9.51 -1.35 -7.10
N SER A 82 -10.29 -2.25 -6.50
CA SER A 82 -10.87 -2.09 -5.18
C SER A 82 -10.66 -3.36 -4.36
N GLY A 83 -10.55 -3.22 -3.05
CA GLY A 83 -10.41 -4.31 -2.09
C GLY A 83 -11.01 -3.98 -0.73
N SER A 84 -10.95 -4.92 0.21
CA SER A 84 -11.33 -4.65 1.59
C SER A 84 -10.30 -3.72 2.24
N GLY A 85 -10.74 -2.59 2.79
CA GLY A 85 -9.97 -1.76 3.70
C GLY A 85 -10.13 -2.17 5.17
N GLY A 86 -10.85 -3.26 5.44
CA GLY A 86 -11.25 -3.66 6.79
C GLY A 86 -12.36 -2.78 7.38
N SER A 87 -12.80 -3.12 8.58
CA SER A 87 -13.91 -2.47 9.28
C SER A 87 -13.69 -0.97 9.52
N GLN A 88 -12.43 -0.54 9.63
CA GLN A 88 -12.07 0.86 9.87
C GLN A 88 -12.22 1.75 8.63
N TYR A 89 -11.91 1.23 7.44
CA TYR A 89 -11.76 2.03 6.23
C TYR A 89 -12.79 1.70 5.13
N GLY A 90 -13.59 0.64 5.32
CA GLY A 90 -14.59 0.21 4.36
C GLY A 90 -13.93 -0.39 3.12
N THR A 91 -14.12 0.24 1.96
CA THR A 91 -13.51 -0.21 0.70
C THR A 91 -12.23 0.58 0.45
N LEU A 92 -11.16 -0.15 0.14
CA LEU A 92 -9.90 0.40 -0.33
C LEU A 92 -9.93 0.49 -1.85
N PHE A 93 -9.48 1.59 -2.39
CA PHE A 93 -9.39 1.87 -3.82
C PHE A 93 -7.94 2.22 -4.16
N MET A 94 -7.47 1.72 -5.30
CA MET A 94 -6.11 1.94 -5.77
C MET A 94 -6.13 2.63 -7.13
N GLY A 95 -5.23 3.59 -7.32
CA GLY A 95 -5.03 4.29 -8.59
C GLY A 95 -3.54 4.39 -8.93
N GLU A 96 -3.30 4.66 -10.21
CA GLU A 96 -1.96 4.88 -10.74
C GLU A 96 -2.03 5.97 -11.81
N SER A 97 -1.01 6.83 -11.84
CA SER A 97 -0.83 7.83 -12.89
C SER A 97 0.64 7.87 -13.31
N ASP A 98 0.89 7.82 -14.62
CA ASP A 98 2.26 7.96 -15.13
C ASP A 98 2.64 9.45 -15.18
N TRP A 99 3.87 9.75 -14.76
CA TRP A 99 4.41 11.09 -14.61
C TRP A 99 5.82 11.14 -15.18
N LEU A 100 6.06 12.08 -16.09
CA LEU A 100 7.39 12.46 -16.54
C LEU A 100 7.67 13.87 -15.99
N PRO A 101 8.62 14.05 -15.05
CA PRO A 101 9.05 15.37 -14.61
C PRO A 101 9.50 16.20 -15.83
N TRP A 102 9.25 17.51 -15.84
CA TRP A 102 9.64 18.36 -16.98
C TRP A 102 11.10 18.83 -16.90
N ALA A 103 11.69 18.81 -15.70
CA ALA A 103 13.07 19.18 -15.42
C ALA A 103 13.56 18.55 -14.10
N PRO A 104 14.86 18.58 -13.81
CA PRO A 104 15.35 18.33 -12.46
C PRO A 104 14.82 19.36 -11.45
N GLY A 105 14.63 18.96 -10.20
CA GLY A 105 14.16 19.84 -9.13
C GLY A 105 13.29 19.14 -8.09
N THR A 106 12.76 19.92 -7.16
CA THR A 106 11.81 19.43 -6.15
C THR A 106 10.37 19.61 -6.62
N TYR A 107 9.58 18.56 -6.51
CA TYR A 107 8.18 18.49 -6.90
C TYR A 107 7.30 18.15 -5.71
N TRP A 108 6.10 18.72 -5.69
CA TRP A 108 5.01 18.34 -4.79
C TRP A 108 3.95 17.57 -5.55
N ILE A 109 3.87 16.27 -5.25
CA ILE A 109 2.78 15.41 -5.73
C ILE A 109 1.64 15.52 -4.73
N THR A 110 0.43 15.80 -5.21
CA THR A 110 -0.76 15.75 -4.37
C THR A 110 -1.82 14.82 -4.93
N VAL A 111 -2.45 14.03 -4.08
CA VAL A 111 -3.57 13.15 -4.44
C VAL A 111 -4.78 13.50 -3.60
N SER A 112 -5.93 13.60 -4.24
CA SER A 112 -7.24 13.70 -3.59
C SER A 112 -8.24 12.77 -4.26
N SER A 113 -9.31 12.43 -3.55
CA SER A 113 -10.36 11.53 -4.06
C SER A 113 -11.76 12.10 -3.83
N ARG A 114 -12.72 11.73 -4.69
CA ARG A 114 -14.13 12.09 -4.52
C ARG A 114 -15.05 10.88 -4.74
N SER A 115 -16.22 10.94 -4.12
CA SER A 115 -17.33 9.97 -4.25
C SER A 115 -18.52 10.70 -4.89
N ASP A 116 -19.19 10.09 -5.85
CA ASP A 116 -20.48 10.45 -6.47
C ASP A 116 -20.77 11.96 -6.60
N GLY A 117 -19.92 12.67 -7.35
CA GLY A 117 -20.11 14.10 -7.61
C GLY A 117 -19.88 15.02 -6.40
N GLU A 118 -19.41 14.48 -5.28
CA GLU A 118 -19.01 15.25 -4.10
C GLU A 118 -17.71 16.04 -4.33
N VAL A 119 -17.43 16.93 -3.38
CA VAL A 119 -16.17 17.67 -3.30
C VAL A 119 -15.02 16.69 -3.01
N PHE A 120 -13.87 16.96 -3.64
CA PHE A 120 -12.62 16.26 -3.34
C PHE A 120 -12.30 16.30 -1.83
N SER A 121 -11.81 15.17 -1.34
CA SER A 121 -11.28 15.03 0.02
C SER A 121 -10.05 15.93 0.25
N ALA A 122 -9.63 16.04 1.50
CA ALA A 122 -8.38 16.71 1.83
C ALA A 122 -7.22 16.07 1.06
N PRO A 123 -6.34 16.86 0.43
CA PRO A 123 -5.23 16.33 -0.33
C PRO A 123 -4.18 15.72 0.60
N VAL A 124 -3.54 14.66 0.15
CA VAL A 124 -2.28 14.16 0.70
C VAL A 124 -1.13 14.53 -0.22
N TYR A 125 0.08 14.63 0.33
CA TYR A 125 1.25 15.14 -0.39
C TYR A 125 2.48 14.22 -0.28
N SER A 126 3.27 14.20 -1.34
CA SER A 126 4.61 13.60 -1.38
C SER A 126 5.58 14.62 -1.99
N LYS A 127 6.67 14.95 -1.28
CA LYS A 127 7.73 15.82 -1.78
C LYS A 127 8.82 14.95 -2.40
N VAL A 128 9.23 15.22 -3.63
CA VAL A 128 10.17 14.38 -4.37
C VAL A 128 11.24 15.24 -5.01
N THR A 129 12.50 14.81 -4.96
CA THR A 129 13.60 15.48 -5.67
C THR A 129 14.00 14.69 -6.90
N VAL A 130 13.92 15.29 -8.08
CA VAL A 130 14.31 14.71 -9.36
C VAL A 130 15.70 15.21 -9.72
N LEU A 131 16.66 14.29 -9.86
CA LEU A 131 18.03 14.61 -10.23
C LEU A 131 18.20 14.75 -11.74
N GLY A 132 19.03 15.71 -12.14
CA GLY A 132 19.45 15.84 -13.52
C GLY A 132 20.51 14.81 -13.93
N GLU A 133 20.60 14.55 -15.23
CA GLU A 133 21.61 13.64 -15.79
C GLU A 133 23.05 14.06 -15.41
N ALA A 134 23.31 15.37 -15.34
CA ALA A 134 24.60 15.90 -14.91
C ALA A 134 24.91 15.67 -13.42
N GLU A 135 23.89 15.63 -12.55
CA GLU A 135 24.06 15.40 -11.11
C GLU A 135 24.30 13.92 -10.80
N LEU A 136 23.68 13.02 -11.57
CA LEU A 136 23.92 11.58 -11.48
C LEU A 136 25.37 11.20 -11.85
N LEU A 137 26.05 12.01 -12.65
CA LEU A 137 27.48 11.82 -12.96
C LEU A 137 28.41 12.48 -11.94
N ALA A 138 27.89 13.41 -11.13
CA ALA A 138 28.66 14.16 -10.13
C ALA A 138 28.75 13.47 -8.76
N ILE A 139 28.07 12.34 -8.55
CA ILE A 139 28.43 11.34 -7.52
C ILE A 139 29.74 10.63 -7.94
N THR A 140 30.77 11.43 -8.16
CA THR A 140 32.16 11.00 -8.10
C THR A 140 32.33 10.32 -6.74
N PRO A 141 32.75 9.04 -6.68
CA PRO A 141 33.10 8.41 -5.42
C PRO A 141 34.04 9.36 -4.66
N PRO A 142 33.88 9.51 -3.33
CA PRO A 142 34.64 10.47 -2.55
C PRO A 142 36.11 10.36 -2.93
N ALA A 143 36.66 11.46 -3.44
CA ALA A 143 38.06 11.54 -3.82
C ALA A 143 38.86 11.02 -2.63
N ILE A 144 39.56 9.90 -2.84
CA ILE A 144 40.49 9.35 -1.87
C ILE A 144 41.46 10.49 -1.58
N LEU A 145 41.30 11.15 -0.43
CA LEU A 145 42.18 12.24 -0.02
C LEU A 145 43.59 11.65 -0.01
N SER A 146 44.46 12.20 -0.86
CA SER A 146 45.88 11.88 -0.79
C SER A 146 46.36 12.16 0.64
N PRO A 147 47.10 11.23 1.27
CA PRO A 147 47.50 11.36 2.66
C PRO A 147 48.36 12.62 2.81
N THR A 148 47.86 13.58 3.61
CA THR A 148 48.67 14.69 4.10
C THR A 148 49.73 14.11 5.03
N ALA A 149 51.00 14.29 4.68
CA ALA A 149 52.14 13.81 5.44
C ALA A 149 52.14 14.41 6.86
N THR A 150 51.60 13.66 7.82
CA THR A 150 51.74 13.95 9.25
C THR A 150 53.04 13.31 9.73
N ILE A 151 53.98 14.16 10.16
CA ILE A 151 55.24 13.73 10.75
C ILE A 151 54.99 13.06 12.11
N GLY A 152 55.35 11.78 12.22
CA GLY A 152 55.82 11.19 13.48
C GLY A 152 54.85 10.41 14.37
N LEU A 153 53.86 9.69 13.83
CA LEU A 153 53.14 8.64 14.58
C LEU A 153 53.57 7.23 14.10
N PRO A 154 53.52 6.21 14.98
CA PRO A 154 53.92 4.85 14.64
C PRO A 154 53.20 4.38 13.38
N VAL A 155 54.00 3.98 12.39
CA VAL A 155 53.55 3.44 11.12
C VAL A 155 52.87 2.10 11.41
N PHE A 156 51.54 2.12 11.50
CA PHE A 156 50.77 0.91 11.32
C PHE A 156 50.88 0.52 9.84
N GLU A 157 51.30 -0.72 9.63
CA GLU A 157 51.36 -1.35 8.32
C GLU A 157 50.02 -1.14 7.60
N PRO A 158 50.01 -0.62 6.37
CA PRO A 158 48.77 -0.39 5.65
C PRO A 158 48.01 -1.71 5.57
N PRO A 159 46.70 -1.72 5.86
CA PRO A 159 45.89 -2.91 5.66
C PRO A 159 46.08 -3.38 4.20
N PRO A 160 46.19 -4.69 3.96
CA PRO A 160 46.44 -5.21 2.63
C PRO A 160 45.45 -4.61 1.65
N THR A 161 45.97 -4.03 0.56
CA THR A 161 45.17 -3.55 -0.57
C THR A 161 44.15 -4.64 -0.89
N PRO A 162 42.83 -4.35 -0.89
CA PRO A 162 41.85 -5.36 -1.20
C PRO A 162 42.18 -5.93 -2.57
N THR A 163 42.59 -7.18 -2.60
CA THR A 163 42.76 -7.93 -3.83
C THR A 163 41.44 -7.76 -4.60
N PRO A 164 41.46 -7.31 -5.87
CA PRO A 164 40.22 -7.20 -6.64
C PRO A 164 39.51 -8.56 -6.53
N PHE A 165 38.34 -8.53 -5.90
CA PHE A 165 37.51 -9.73 -5.83
C PHE A 165 37.24 -10.11 -7.28
N PRO A 166 37.52 -11.36 -7.71
CA PRO A 166 37.29 -11.75 -9.07
C PRO A 166 35.82 -11.44 -9.38
N THR A 167 35.60 -10.53 -10.33
CA THR A 167 34.27 -10.36 -10.92
C THR A 167 33.91 -11.73 -11.45
N PRO A 168 32.86 -12.41 -10.94
CA PRO A 168 32.55 -13.76 -11.38
C PRO A 168 32.34 -13.70 -12.89
N THR A 169 33.24 -14.32 -13.64
CA THR A 169 33.00 -14.62 -15.05
C THR A 169 31.69 -15.39 -15.07
N PRO A 170 30.62 -14.94 -15.76
CA PRO A 170 29.38 -15.67 -15.78
C PRO A 170 29.67 -17.06 -16.37
N THR A 171 29.67 -18.07 -15.50
CA THR A 171 29.49 -19.46 -15.90
C THR A 171 28.30 -19.48 -16.86
N PRO A 172 28.34 -20.18 -18.01
CA PRO A 172 27.25 -20.21 -18.99
C PRO A 172 25.88 -20.23 -18.29
N GLY A 173 25.20 -19.08 -18.40
CA GLY A 173 24.47 -18.49 -17.28
C GLY A 173 23.17 -19.17 -16.96
N GLU A 174 22.96 -19.49 -15.68
CA GLU A 174 21.61 -19.68 -15.13
C GLU A 174 20.73 -18.52 -15.59
N CYS A 175 19.44 -18.78 -15.84
CA CYS A 175 18.53 -17.69 -16.17
C CYS A 175 18.41 -16.75 -14.98
N VAL A 176 18.61 -15.45 -15.23
CA VAL A 176 18.57 -14.40 -14.21
C VAL A 176 17.50 -13.39 -14.57
N PHE A 177 16.66 -13.08 -13.61
CA PHE A 177 15.74 -11.95 -13.66
C PHE A 177 16.42 -10.71 -13.09
N THR A 178 16.27 -9.56 -13.74
CA THR A 178 16.72 -8.26 -13.24
C THR A 178 15.55 -7.30 -13.17
N ALA A 179 15.31 -6.72 -11.99
CA ALA A 179 14.22 -5.77 -11.77
C ALA A 179 14.53 -4.42 -12.46
N LEU A 180 13.53 -3.85 -13.13
CA LEU A 180 13.57 -2.52 -13.75
C LEU A 180 12.82 -1.46 -12.94
N ALA A 181 12.00 -1.88 -11.98
CA ALA A 181 11.23 -1.02 -11.08
C ALA A 181 11.30 -1.57 -9.65
N ASN A 182 10.79 -0.81 -8.68
CA ASN A 182 10.52 -1.36 -7.35
C ASN A 182 9.39 -2.39 -7.45
N LEU A 183 9.64 -3.62 -7.01
CA LEU A 183 8.70 -4.73 -7.10
C LEU A 183 8.54 -5.44 -5.77
N PHE A 184 7.36 -6.02 -5.56
CA PHE A 184 7.14 -7.00 -4.51
C PHE A 184 7.25 -8.40 -5.09
N CYS A 185 8.03 -9.25 -4.45
CA CYS A 185 8.06 -10.68 -4.71
C CYS A 185 7.02 -11.37 -3.83
N ARG A 186 6.14 -12.18 -4.42
CA ARG A 186 4.95 -12.72 -3.74
C ARG A 186 4.96 -14.24 -3.67
N THR A 187 4.20 -14.83 -2.76
CA THR A 187 4.12 -16.30 -2.67
C THR A 187 3.50 -16.98 -3.89
N GLY A 188 2.80 -16.22 -4.75
CA GLY A 188 2.22 -16.68 -6.01
C GLY A 188 2.01 -15.51 -7.00
N PRO A 189 1.57 -15.81 -8.23
CA PRO A 189 1.32 -14.82 -9.27
C PRO A 189 0.05 -14.02 -8.98
N GLY A 190 0.16 -12.70 -8.96
CA GLY A 190 -0.97 -11.79 -8.78
C GLY A 190 -0.90 -10.99 -7.48
N SER A 191 -1.00 -9.67 -7.59
CA SER A 191 -0.85 -8.74 -6.47
C SER A 191 -2.03 -8.73 -5.51
N SER A 192 -3.23 -9.09 -5.96
CA SER A 192 -4.45 -9.11 -5.16
C SER A 192 -4.68 -10.40 -4.37
N LEU A 193 -4.05 -11.51 -4.78
CA LEU A 193 -4.31 -12.83 -4.20
C LEU A 193 -3.20 -13.33 -3.29
N TYR A 194 -1.96 -12.91 -3.55
CA TYR A 194 -0.79 -13.45 -2.84
C TYR A 194 -0.07 -12.36 -2.06
N PRO A 195 0.26 -12.58 -0.78
CA PRO A 195 1.02 -11.61 0.01
C PRO A 195 2.45 -11.45 -0.52
N ALA A 196 3.00 -10.25 -0.32
CA ALA A 196 4.41 -9.97 -0.53
C ALA A 196 5.24 -10.63 0.56
N VAL A 197 6.34 -11.28 0.17
CA VAL A 197 7.31 -11.92 1.08
C VAL A 197 8.71 -11.36 0.92
N ASP A 198 8.98 -10.73 -0.22
CA ASP A 198 10.24 -10.03 -0.49
C ASP A 198 9.99 -8.77 -1.35
N SER A 199 11.02 -7.95 -1.53
CA SER A 199 11.01 -6.76 -2.39
C SER A 199 12.30 -6.64 -3.19
N LEU A 200 12.18 -6.18 -4.43
CA LEU A 200 13.32 -5.90 -5.31
C LEU A 200 13.32 -4.41 -5.67
N VAL A 201 14.51 -3.81 -5.71
CA VAL A 201 14.72 -2.45 -6.25
C VAL A 201 15.34 -2.52 -7.66
N PRO A 202 15.23 -1.46 -8.49
CA PRO A 202 15.80 -1.46 -9.83
C PRO A 202 17.28 -1.86 -9.84
N GLY A 203 17.65 -2.73 -10.78
CA GLY A 203 19.00 -3.26 -10.94
C GLY A 203 19.33 -4.47 -10.06
N GLN A 204 18.48 -4.84 -9.09
CA GLN A 204 18.66 -6.11 -8.37
C GLN A 204 18.31 -7.29 -9.28
N SER A 205 19.10 -8.35 -9.14
CA SER A 205 18.97 -9.55 -9.95
C SER A 205 18.87 -10.79 -9.07
N SER A 206 18.16 -11.82 -9.56
CA SER A 206 18.02 -13.10 -8.88
C SER A 206 17.91 -14.27 -9.87
N PRO A 207 18.41 -15.47 -9.52
CA PRO A 207 18.17 -16.68 -10.31
C PRO A 207 16.67 -16.98 -10.51
N VAL A 208 16.31 -17.39 -11.72
CA VAL A 208 14.96 -17.82 -12.08
C VAL A 208 14.84 -19.32 -11.90
N LEU A 209 13.91 -19.74 -11.06
CA LEU A 209 13.61 -21.13 -10.76
C LEU A 209 12.66 -21.75 -11.81
N GLY A 210 11.80 -20.94 -12.41
CA GLY A 210 10.86 -21.37 -13.45
C GLY A 210 9.89 -20.27 -13.86
N LEU A 211 9.04 -20.57 -14.83
CA LEU A 211 8.02 -19.65 -15.34
C LEU A 211 6.62 -20.12 -14.97
N SER A 212 5.69 -19.19 -14.79
CA SER A 212 4.27 -19.52 -14.65
C SER A 212 3.71 -20.10 -15.97
N PRO A 213 2.60 -20.88 -15.93
CA PRO A 213 2.04 -21.52 -17.12
C PRO A 213 1.58 -20.53 -18.20
N ASP A 214 1.24 -19.31 -17.80
CA ASP A 214 0.84 -18.21 -18.68
C ASP A 214 2.01 -17.36 -19.18
N GLY A 215 3.23 -17.59 -18.68
CA GLY A 215 4.44 -16.85 -19.04
C GLY A 215 4.48 -15.41 -18.53
N PHE A 216 3.52 -14.97 -17.70
CA PHE A 216 3.47 -13.60 -17.18
C PHE A 216 4.30 -13.40 -15.92
N PHE A 217 4.75 -14.46 -15.26
CA PHE A 217 5.51 -14.40 -14.03
C PHE A 217 6.73 -15.32 -14.08
N ALA A 218 7.82 -14.88 -13.46
CA ALA A 218 8.95 -15.73 -13.13
C ALA A 218 8.91 -16.04 -11.63
N GLN A 219 9.14 -17.30 -11.27
CA GLN A 219 9.52 -17.62 -9.90
C GLN A 219 11.03 -17.44 -9.78
N ILE A 220 11.44 -16.63 -8.81
CA ILE A 220 12.84 -16.35 -8.51
C ILE A 220 13.15 -16.76 -7.08
N GLU A 221 14.44 -16.84 -6.74
CA GLU A 221 14.88 -16.88 -5.34
C GLU A 221 14.79 -15.46 -4.74
N GLY A 222 14.16 -15.29 -3.59
CA GLY A 222 14.04 -13.98 -2.95
C GLY A 222 15.42 -13.41 -2.59
N VAL A 223 15.69 -12.16 -3.00
CA VAL A 223 17.02 -11.52 -2.83
C VAL A 223 17.35 -11.29 -1.36
N ASN A 224 16.34 -10.99 -0.51
CA ASN A 224 16.58 -10.64 0.90
C ASN A 224 16.29 -11.80 1.85
N ASN A 225 15.38 -12.71 1.47
CA ASN A 225 14.92 -13.79 2.36
C ASN A 225 15.25 -15.21 1.86
N LEU A 226 15.79 -15.37 0.65
CA LEU A 226 16.09 -16.64 -0.01
C LEU A 226 14.88 -17.58 -0.17
N LEU A 227 13.66 -17.04 -0.12
CA LEU A 227 12.42 -17.79 -0.35
C LEU A 227 12.03 -17.72 -1.83
N ALA A 228 11.58 -18.84 -2.40
CA ALA A 228 11.03 -18.83 -3.74
C ALA A 228 9.76 -17.97 -3.82
N CYS A 229 9.73 -17.01 -4.73
CA CYS A 229 8.62 -16.08 -4.87
C CYS A 229 8.46 -15.61 -6.32
N TYR A 230 7.29 -15.07 -6.64
CA TYR A 230 6.90 -14.69 -8.00
C TYR A 230 7.04 -13.18 -8.20
N VAL A 231 7.62 -12.81 -9.34
CA VAL A 231 7.70 -11.44 -9.86
C VAL A 231 7.04 -11.36 -11.24
N PRO A 232 6.37 -10.24 -11.56
CA PRO A 232 5.80 -10.04 -12.89
C PRO A 232 6.91 -9.87 -13.93
N LEU A 233 6.71 -10.45 -15.11
CA LEU A 233 7.55 -10.25 -16.29
C LEU A 233 7.00 -9.13 -17.17
N GLY A 234 7.89 -8.47 -17.91
CA GLY A 234 7.55 -7.45 -18.89
C GLY A 234 8.48 -6.24 -18.81
N GLU A 235 8.49 -5.44 -19.86
CA GLU A 235 9.41 -4.30 -20.05
C GLU A 235 9.33 -3.25 -18.92
N ARG A 236 8.23 -3.21 -18.17
CA ARG A 236 8.05 -2.30 -17.02
C ARG A 236 8.58 -2.86 -15.70
N TYR A 237 8.69 -4.19 -15.58
CA TYR A 237 8.94 -4.85 -14.32
C TYR A 237 10.35 -5.43 -14.25
N GLY A 238 10.77 -6.15 -15.28
CA GLY A 238 12.08 -6.78 -15.30
C GLY A 238 12.37 -7.55 -16.58
N THR A 239 13.66 -7.83 -16.77
CA THR A 239 14.17 -8.57 -17.93
C THR A 239 14.81 -9.87 -17.53
N LEU A 240 14.63 -10.90 -18.36
CA LEU A 240 15.33 -12.17 -18.26
C LEU A 240 16.63 -12.11 -19.08
N SER A 241 17.68 -12.75 -18.57
CA SER A 241 18.98 -12.87 -19.24
C SER A 241 19.64 -14.21 -18.91
N GLY A 242 20.59 -14.66 -19.74
CA GLY A 242 21.23 -15.97 -19.58
C GLY A 242 20.51 -17.10 -20.34
N ALA A 243 20.69 -18.35 -19.91
CA ALA A 243 20.09 -19.52 -20.52
C ALA A 243 18.68 -19.76 -19.95
N CYS A 244 17.72 -18.95 -20.40
CA CYS A 244 16.32 -19.06 -19.99
C CYS A 244 15.52 -20.09 -20.80
N ASP A 245 16.11 -20.63 -21.87
CA ASP A 245 15.53 -21.73 -22.62
C ASP A 245 15.51 -23.00 -21.76
N GLY A 246 14.35 -23.64 -21.67
CA GLY A 246 14.18 -24.89 -20.93
C GLY A 246 13.91 -24.73 -19.43
N LEU A 247 13.63 -23.51 -18.95
CA LEU A 247 13.08 -23.31 -17.61
C LEU A 247 11.81 -24.15 -17.40
N PRO A 248 11.63 -24.80 -16.23
CA PRO A 248 10.42 -25.56 -15.96
C PRO A 248 9.23 -24.61 -15.85
N THR A 249 8.07 -25.09 -16.30
CA THR A 249 6.80 -24.46 -15.98
C THR A 249 6.38 -24.87 -14.58
N LEU A 250 6.26 -23.90 -13.67
CA LEU A 250 5.88 -24.14 -12.28
C LEU A 250 4.41 -23.83 -12.08
N ILE A 251 3.69 -24.77 -11.46
CA ILE A 251 2.29 -24.55 -11.09
C ILE A 251 2.29 -23.69 -9.83
N PRO A 252 1.67 -22.50 -9.86
CA PRO A 252 1.56 -21.67 -8.67
C PRO A 252 0.91 -22.41 -7.50
N PRO A 253 1.30 -22.09 -6.25
CA PRO A 253 0.53 -22.56 -5.12
C PRO A 253 -0.91 -22.05 -5.24
N PRO A 254 -1.91 -22.81 -4.77
CA PRO A 254 -3.26 -22.28 -4.68
C PRO A 254 -3.25 -20.97 -3.89
N PRO A 255 -4.10 -19.99 -4.24
CA PRO A 255 -4.24 -18.79 -3.45
C PRO A 255 -4.46 -19.16 -1.98
N PRO A 256 -3.90 -18.39 -1.03
CA PRO A 256 -4.29 -18.54 0.37
C PRO A 256 -5.82 -18.48 0.44
N PRO A 257 -6.46 -19.27 1.31
CA PRO A 257 -7.91 -19.25 1.43
C PRO A 257 -8.31 -17.81 1.63
N SER A 258 -9.15 -17.29 0.71
CA SER A 258 -9.75 -15.97 0.90
C SER A 258 -10.35 -16.00 2.29
N GLU A 259 -9.99 -15.03 3.12
CA GLU A 259 -10.70 -14.87 4.38
C GLU A 259 -12.17 -14.78 4.00
N THR A 260 -12.96 -15.75 4.47
CA THR A 260 -14.41 -15.69 4.31
C THR A 260 -14.80 -14.33 4.85
N PRO A 261 -15.51 -13.48 4.08
CA PRO A 261 -15.91 -12.16 4.54
C PRO A 261 -16.52 -12.36 5.93
N GLN A 262 -15.84 -11.84 6.95
CA GLN A 262 -16.33 -11.95 8.31
C GLN A 262 -17.64 -11.17 8.32
N ILE A 263 -18.76 -11.88 8.44
CA ILE A 263 -20.06 -11.23 8.44
C ILE A 263 -20.15 -10.50 9.78
N GLU A 264 -20.02 -9.18 9.73
CA GLU A 264 -20.17 -8.34 10.92
C GLU A 264 -21.61 -8.46 11.44
N GLY A 265 -21.75 -9.01 12.64
CA GLY A 265 -23.00 -9.09 13.39
C GLY A 265 -23.00 -8.15 14.57
N CYS A 266 -24.18 -7.95 15.16
CA CYS A 266 -24.31 -7.22 16.42
C CYS A 266 -24.36 -8.19 17.60
N THR A 267 -23.73 -7.82 18.71
CA THR A 267 -23.91 -8.52 19.98
C THR A 267 -25.30 -8.21 20.55
N GLN A 268 -26.13 -9.24 20.75
CA GLN A 268 -27.44 -9.12 21.39
C GLN A 268 -27.46 -9.89 22.70
N ARG A 269 -27.87 -9.22 23.79
CA ARG A 269 -28.10 -9.87 25.09
C ARG A 269 -29.53 -10.44 25.13
N GLN A 270 -29.66 -11.75 25.29
CA GLN A 270 -30.95 -12.42 25.45
C GLN A 270 -31.55 -12.19 26.84
N SER A 271 -32.85 -12.46 27.01
CA SER A 271 -33.55 -12.35 28.30
C SER A 271 -32.97 -13.24 29.40
N GLY A 272 -32.22 -14.29 29.03
CA GLY A 272 -31.48 -15.16 29.96
C GLY A 272 -30.11 -14.60 30.39
N GLY A 273 -29.66 -13.49 29.81
CA GLY A 273 -28.36 -12.88 30.09
C GLY A 273 -27.22 -13.29 29.14
N ASP A 274 -27.44 -14.29 28.29
CA ASP A 274 -26.48 -14.74 27.28
C ASP A 274 -26.26 -13.68 26.19
N ILE A 275 -25.03 -13.56 25.69
CA ILE A 275 -24.68 -12.69 24.56
C ILE A 275 -24.55 -13.57 23.32
N ILE A 276 -25.34 -13.30 22.29
CA ILE A 276 -25.27 -13.97 20.99
C ILE A 276 -24.86 -12.99 19.90
N CYS A 277 -24.25 -13.50 18.84
CA CYS A 277 -24.03 -12.72 17.62
C CYS A 277 -25.23 -12.88 16.69
N VAL A 278 -25.81 -11.77 16.23
CA VAL A 278 -26.95 -11.77 15.30
C VAL A 278 -26.62 -11.00 14.03
N HIS A 279 -26.94 -11.60 12.88
CA HIS A 279 -26.87 -10.97 11.57
C HIS A 279 -28.15 -11.27 10.76
N PRO A 280 -28.78 -10.28 10.13
CA PRO A 280 -28.49 -8.84 10.24
C PRO A 280 -28.79 -8.30 11.65
N CYS A 281 -28.22 -7.15 12.00
CA CYS A 281 -28.52 -6.50 13.27
C CYS A 281 -30.02 -6.14 13.34
N PRO A 282 -30.74 -6.52 14.41
CA PRO A 282 -32.16 -6.21 14.54
C PRO A 282 -32.39 -4.70 14.69
N ASP A 283 -33.52 -4.21 14.16
CA ASP A 283 -33.88 -2.80 14.22
C ASP A 283 -33.87 -2.28 15.67
N GLY A 284 -33.16 -1.17 15.90
CA GLY A 284 -33.04 -0.55 17.22
C GLY A 284 -32.07 -1.24 18.18
N ALA A 285 -31.27 -2.22 17.72
CA ALA A 285 -30.15 -2.71 18.50
C ALA A 285 -29.20 -1.55 18.86
N ALA A 286 -28.89 -1.40 20.15
CA ALA A 286 -27.82 -0.51 20.56
C ALA A 286 -26.51 -0.99 19.89
N PRO A 287 -25.63 -0.08 19.44
CA PRO A 287 -24.33 -0.47 18.91
C PRO A 287 -23.56 -1.27 19.99
N GLY A 288 -23.52 -2.59 19.82
CA GLY A 288 -22.59 -3.44 20.55
C GLY A 288 -21.25 -3.46 19.83
N GLU A 289 -20.21 -3.99 20.47
CA GLU A 289 -19.00 -4.36 19.73
C GLU A 289 -19.39 -5.33 18.62
N ALA A 290 -18.86 -5.09 17.41
CA ALA A 290 -19.04 -5.98 16.28
C ALA A 290 -18.58 -7.38 16.70
N CYS A 291 -19.45 -8.36 16.56
CA CYS A 291 -19.09 -9.76 16.76
C CYS A 291 -18.87 -10.42 15.41
N ILE A 292 -17.91 -11.33 15.41
CA ILE A 292 -17.53 -12.12 14.26
C ILE A 292 -18.24 -13.47 14.38
N MET A 293 -19.12 -13.80 13.42
CA MET A 293 -19.65 -15.15 13.30
C MET A 293 -18.62 -16.04 12.58
N PRO A 294 -18.27 -17.22 13.14
CA PRO A 294 -17.37 -18.17 12.50
C PRO A 294 -17.95 -18.79 11.23
#